data_AF-A0A6J6XRK9-F1
#
_entry.id   AF-A0A6J6XRK9-F1
#
_cell.length_a   1.000
_cell.length_b   1.000
_cell.length_c   1.000
_cell.angle_alpha   90.00
_cell.angle_beta   90.00
_cell.angle_gamma   90.00
#
_symmetry.space_group_name_H-M   'P 1'
#
loop_
_entity.id
_entity.type
_entity.pdbx_description
1 polymer ?
#
loop_
_entity_poly.entity_id
_entity_poly.type
_entity_poly.pdbx_seq_one_letter_code
_entity_poly.pdbx_strand_id
1 'polypeptide(L)'
;MEALAELELFCSRPHAPTRRVALGKSFLPCEPTPGFGGVLLGGVVARFVADIDEEMIPDVEALTHELEAGRRVPQPRLRFRLQVDTVGLDAASHRLVSTGDVLAFEFDERGAPEQQILGAIYAAAALTPSLRRPIMTVIRRAITWGGPVGPDLIASLSGFRGAVLGSRRAVGDPVQWALSCLGLPTAASAPSPKDVQRSYRERLREVHPDHGAAVEGAAQRIAELSEARRILIGR
;
A
#
# COMPACT_ATOMS: atom_id res chain seq x y z
N MET A 1 13.38 4.43 -13.68
CA MET A 1 12.36 3.84 -12.79
C MET A 1 13.08 2.96 -11.80
N GLU A 2 12.83 3.16 -10.51
CA GLU A 2 13.43 2.38 -9.41
C GLU A 2 12.35 1.57 -8.72
N ALA A 3 12.59 0.26 -8.53
CA ALA A 3 11.69 -0.62 -7.79
C ALA A 3 11.83 -0.40 -6.28
N LEU A 4 10.73 -0.05 -5.64
CA LEU A 4 10.64 0.24 -4.20
C LEU A 4 10.10 -0.95 -3.39
N ALA A 5 9.30 -1.79 -4.05
CA ALA A 5 8.83 -3.06 -3.54
C ALA A 5 8.58 -4.02 -4.70
N GLU A 6 8.76 -5.31 -4.46
CA GLU A 6 8.57 -6.36 -5.46
C GLU A 6 7.99 -7.63 -4.82
N LEU A 7 7.03 -8.24 -5.51
CA LEU A 7 6.41 -9.51 -5.16
C LEU A 7 6.46 -10.44 -6.38
N GLU A 8 7.27 -11.49 -6.29
CA GLU A 8 7.26 -12.59 -7.26
C GLU A 8 6.33 -13.70 -6.79
N LEU A 9 5.51 -14.19 -7.71
CA LEU A 9 4.60 -15.31 -7.54
C LEU A 9 4.85 -16.33 -8.65
N PHE A 10 4.49 -17.57 -8.39
CA PHE A 10 4.48 -18.62 -9.39
C PHE A 10 3.08 -19.21 -9.51
N CYS A 11 2.50 -19.09 -10.70
CA CYS A 11 1.11 -19.43 -10.99
C CYS A 11 1.03 -20.64 -11.92
N SER A 12 0.11 -21.57 -11.61
CA SER A 12 -0.25 -22.62 -12.56
C SER A 12 -0.85 -22.03 -13.85
N ARG A 13 -0.49 -22.59 -15.00
CA ARG A 13 -1.03 -22.23 -16.31
C ARG A 13 -2.55 -22.45 -16.41
N PRO A 14 -3.28 -21.69 -17.23
CA PRO A 14 -4.73 -21.83 -17.40
C PRO A 14 -5.22 -23.25 -17.72
N HIS A 15 -4.44 -24.01 -18.49
CA HIS A 15 -4.77 -25.40 -18.90
C HIS A 15 -4.04 -26.48 -18.09
N ALA A 16 -3.38 -26.11 -16.99
CA ALA A 16 -2.73 -27.10 -16.13
C ALA A 16 -3.80 -27.92 -15.37
N PRO A 17 -3.61 -29.24 -15.23
CA PRO A 17 -4.55 -30.09 -14.46
C PRO A 17 -4.54 -29.76 -12.96
N THR A 18 -3.52 -29.05 -12.47
CA THR A 18 -3.36 -28.67 -11.07
C THR A 18 -3.44 -27.16 -10.90
N ARG A 19 -4.28 -26.71 -9.96
CA ARG A 19 -4.45 -25.29 -9.59
C ARG A 19 -3.56 -24.95 -8.40
N ARG A 20 -2.45 -24.26 -8.66
CA ARG A 20 -1.38 -24.08 -7.67
C ARG A 20 -0.86 -22.65 -7.67
N VAL A 21 -0.46 -22.17 -6.50
CA VAL A 21 0.24 -20.90 -6.32
C VAL A 21 1.43 -21.12 -5.40
N ALA A 22 2.57 -20.51 -5.70
CA ALA A 22 3.73 -20.48 -4.82
C ALA A 22 4.27 -19.05 -4.71
N LEU A 23 4.87 -18.74 -3.56
CA LEU A 23 5.56 -17.46 -3.37
C LEU A 23 6.99 -17.58 -3.91
N GLY A 24 7.40 -16.58 -4.68
CA GLY A 24 8.77 -16.41 -5.14
C GLY A 24 9.57 -15.50 -4.20
N LYS A 25 10.59 -14.84 -4.77
CA LYS A 25 11.35 -13.81 -4.05
C LYS A 25 10.47 -12.58 -3.82
N SER A 26 10.64 -11.94 -2.67
CA SER A 26 9.94 -10.70 -2.38
C SER A 26 10.84 -9.71 -1.65
N PHE A 27 10.68 -8.44 -2.00
CA PHE A 27 11.25 -7.29 -1.32
C PHE A 27 10.10 -6.38 -0.90
N LEU A 28 9.72 -6.46 0.38
CA LEU A 28 8.52 -5.82 0.91
C LEU A 28 8.87 -4.93 2.10
N PRO A 29 9.48 -3.75 1.89
CA PRO A 29 9.73 -2.80 2.97
C PRO A 29 8.40 -2.23 3.47
N CYS A 30 7.95 -2.70 4.63
CA CYS A 30 6.66 -2.35 5.23
C CYS A 30 6.77 -1.35 6.40
N GLU A 31 7.97 -0.81 6.67
CA GLU A 31 8.20 0.18 7.72
C GLU A 31 8.63 1.53 7.13
N PRO A 32 8.12 2.65 7.68
CA PRO A 32 7.00 2.70 8.63
C PRO A 32 5.69 2.23 7.98
N THR A 33 4.84 1.57 8.76
CA THR A 33 3.60 0.95 8.28
C THR A 33 2.70 1.95 7.53
N PRO A 34 2.22 1.63 6.32
CA PRO A 34 2.30 0.32 5.64
C PRO A 34 3.54 0.11 4.76
N GLY A 35 4.36 1.14 4.56
CA GLY A 35 5.53 1.14 3.68
C GLY A 35 5.19 0.83 2.21
N PHE A 36 6.21 0.79 1.36
CA PHE A 36 6.05 0.45 -0.05
C PHE A 36 5.54 -1.00 -0.24
N GLY A 37 5.99 -1.92 0.62
CA GLY A 37 5.56 -3.31 0.60
C GLY A 37 4.06 -3.46 0.86
N GLY A 38 3.54 -2.82 1.91
CA GLY A 38 2.10 -2.86 2.22
C GLY A 38 1.24 -2.21 1.15
N VAL A 39 1.71 -1.11 0.56
CA VAL A 39 1.05 -0.45 -0.59
C VAL A 39 1.03 -1.38 -1.80
N LEU A 40 2.13 -2.07 -2.11
CA LEU A 40 2.18 -3.05 -3.20
C LEU A 40 1.18 -4.20 -2.98
N LEU A 41 1.18 -4.81 -1.80
CA LEU A 41 0.30 -5.95 -1.49
C LEU A 41 -1.18 -5.54 -1.59
N GLY A 42 -1.55 -4.37 -1.06
CA GLY A 42 -2.89 -3.83 -1.25
C GLY A 42 -3.19 -3.53 -2.73
N GLY A 43 -2.21 -2.98 -3.47
CA GLY A 43 -2.33 -2.68 -4.90
C GLY A 43 -2.65 -3.90 -5.75
N VAL A 44 -1.95 -5.01 -5.51
CA VAL A 44 -2.22 -6.31 -6.18
C VAL A 44 -3.65 -6.75 -5.89
N VAL A 45 -4.10 -6.70 -4.63
CA VAL A 45 -5.47 -7.12 -4.27
C VAL A 45 -6.52 -6.22 -4.94
N ALA A 46 -6.38 -4.90 -4.86
CA ALA A 46 -7.31 -3.97 -5.52
C ALA A 46 -7.35 -4.14 -7.04
N ARG A 47 -6.21 -4.45 -7.69
CA ARG A 47 -6.15 -4.68 -9.13
C ARG A 47 -6.92 -5.92 -9.56
N PHE A 48 -6.78 -7.03 -8.83
CA PHE A 48 -7.30 -8.32 -9.27
C PHE A 48 -8.64 -8.69 -8.64
N VAL A 49 -9.08 -8.04 -7.57
CA VAL A 49 -10.39 -8.32 -6.94
C VAL A 49 -11.57 -7.95 -7.85
N ALA A 50 -11.38 -7.00 -8.77
CA ALA A 50 -12.39 -6.66 -9.77
C ALA A 50 -12.58 -7.76 -10.84
N ASP A 51 -11.62 -8.68 -10.96
CA ASP A 51 -11.59 -9.73 -11.99
C ASP A 51 -11.99 -11.12 -11.44
N ILE A 52 -12.41 -11.21 -10.17
CA ILE A 52 -12.93 -12.44 -9.58
C ILE A 52 -14.46 -12.42 -9.47
N ASP A 53 -15.03 -13.61 -9.27
CA ASP A 53 -16.45 -13.74 -8.94
C ASP A 53 -16.77 -13.03 -7.61
N GLU A 54 -17.80 -12.18 -7.59
CA GLU A 54 -18.22 -11.41 -6.41
C GLU A 54 -18.57 -12.34 -5.24
N GLU A 55 -19.07 -13.54 -5.52
CA GLU A 55 -19.36 -14.56 -4.50
C GLU A 55 -18.10 -15.02 -3.73
N MET A 56 -16.92 -14.84 -4.31
CA MET A 56 -15.63 -15.17 -3.66
C MET A 56 -15.10 -14.05 -2.76
N ILE A 57 -15.60 -12.81 -2.86
CA ILE A 57 -15.09 -11.68 -2.07
C ILE A 57 -15.20 -11.93 -0.55
N PRO A 58 -16.31 -12.46 -0.01
CA PRO A 58 -16.38 -12.82 1.41
C PRO A 58 -15.31 -13.85 1.84
N ASP A 59 -14.97 -14.79 0.96
CA ASP A 59 -13.93 -15.80 1.24
C ASP A 59 -12.52 -15.20 1.24
N VAL A 60 -12.27 -14.18 0.40
CA VAL A 60 -11.03 -13.37 0.41
C VAL A 60 -10.93 -12.62 1.73
N GLU A 61 -11.99 -11.92 2.13
CA GLU A 61 -12.01 -11.15 3.38
C GLU A 61 -11.80 -12.04 4.61
N ALA A 62 -12.54 -13.16 4.70
CA ALA A 62 -12.41 -14.14 5.77
C ALA A 62 -10.98 -14.71 5.86
N LEU A 63 -10.35 -14.99 4.71
CA LEU A 63 -8.97 -15.46 4.66
C LEU A 63 -7.99 -14.46 5.28
N THR A 64 -8.17 -13.15 5.07
CA THR A 64 -7.32 -12.13 5.69
C THR A 64 -7.39 -12.20 7.22
N HIS A 65 -8.59 -12.38 7.79
CA HIS A 65 -8.79 -12.49 9.24
C HIS A 65 -8.21 -13.79 9.81
N GLU A 66 -8.32 -14.90 9.08
CA GLU A 66 -7.71 -16.17 9.49
C GLU A 66 -6.19 -16.08 9.58
N LEU A 67 -5.55 -15.54 8.54
CA LEU A 67 -4.09 -15.44 8.47
C LEU A 67 -3.53 -14.36 9.40
N GLU A 68 -4.25 -13.25 9.56
CA GLU A 68 -3.93 -12.22 10.56
C GLU A 68 -3.83 -12.81 11.97
N ALA A 69 -4.78 -13.68 12.33
CA ALA A 69 -4.79 -14.38 13.61
C ALA A 69 -3.75 -15.51 13.69
N GLY A 70 -2.99 -15.77 12.63
CA GLY A 70 -2.02 -16.86 12.57
C GLY A 70 -2.65 -18.25 12.56
N ARG A 71 -3.93 -18.37 12.17
CA ARG A 71 -4.61 -19.67 12.10
C ARG A 71 -4.04 -20.49 10.95
N ARG A 72 -4.01 -21.81 11.14
CA ARG A 72 -3.77 -22.74 10.04
C ARG A 72 -4.98 -22.76 9.13
N VAL A 73 -4.79 -22.41 7.86
CA VAL A 73 -5.86 -22.38 6.86
C VAL A 73 -5.87 -23.68 6.06
N PRO A 74 -7.00 -24.43 6.02
CA PRO A 74 -7.16 -25.57 5.12
C PRO A 74 -6.99 -25.16 3.65
N GLN A 75 -6.38 -26.03 2.86
CA GLN A 75 -6.14 -25.83 1.43
C GLN A 75 -7.03 -26.79 0.63
N PRO A 76 -7.55 -26.39 -0.55
CA PRO A 76 -7.28 -25.14 -1.28
C PRO A 76 -8.07 -23.92 -0.78
N ARG A 77 -7.65 -22.71 -1.16
CA ARG A 77 -8.42 -21.46 -1.01
C ARG A 77 -8.61 -20.81 -2.38
N LEU A 78 -9.77 -20.21 -2.63
CA LEU A 78 -10.17 -19.69 -3.94
C LEU A 78 -9.90 -20.69 -5.10
N ARG A 79 -10.06 -21.99 -4.84
CA ARG A 79 -9.78 -23.10 -5.77
C ARG A 79 -8.29 -23.34 -6.11
N PHE A 80 -7.35 -22.65 -5.47
CA PHE A 80 -5.91 -22.85 -5.64
C PHE A 80 -5.24 -23.36 -4.36
N ARG A 81 -4.22 -24.20 -4.52
CA ARG A 81 -3.41 -24.73 -3.42
C ARG A 81 -2.10 -23.95 -3.31
N LEU A 82 -1.78 -23.45 -2.11
CA LEU A 82 -0.45 -22.95 -1.78
C LEU A 82 0.57 -24.09 -1.72
N GLN A 83 1.71 -23.93 -2.38
CA GLN A 83 2.84 -24.87 -2.35
C GLN A 83 4.19 -24.14 -2.34
N VAL A 84 5.27 -24.89 -2.10
CA VAL A 84 6.66 -24.38 -2.12
C VAL A 84 7.33 -24.63 -3.46
N ASP A 85 7.01 -25.74 -4.14
CA ASP A 85 7.58 -26.08 -5.42
C ASP A 85 7.06 -25.18 -6.55
N THR A 86 7.97 -24.73 -7.40
CA THR A 86 7.71 -23.84 -8.55
C THR A 86 7.77 -24.57 -9.90
N VAL A 87 8.08 -25.87 -9.92
CA VAL A 87 8.20 -26.64 -11.17
C VAL A 87 6.87 -26.65 -11.95
N GLY A 88 6.95 -26.23 -13.20
CA GLY A 88 5.81 -26.16 -14.13
C GLY A 88 4.84 -25.02 -13.84
N LEU A 89 5.24 -24.03 -13.04
CA LEU A 89 4.51 -22.78 -12.83
C LEU A 89 5.18 -21.65 -13.63
N ASP A 90 4.40 -20.65 -14.02
CA ASP A 90 4.92 -19.44 -14.66
C ASP A 90 5.11 -18.35 -13.62
N ALA A 91 6.23 -17.64 -13.70
CA ALA A 91 6.53 -16.52 -12.81
C ALA A 91 5.70 -15.28 -13.19
N ALA A 92 5.15 -14.62 -12.17
CA ALA A 92 4.46 -13.34 -12.26
C ALA A 92 5.08 -12.37 -11.25
N SER A 93 5.41 -11.14 -11.67
CA SER A 93 6.08 -10.16 -10.81
C SER A 93 5.31 -8.85 -10.72
N HIS A 94 5.00 -8.43 -9.50
CA HIS A 94 4.35 -7.15 -9.23
C HIS A 94 5.33 -6.21 -8.55
N ARG A 95 5.33 -4.93 -8.95
CA ARG A 95 6.22 -3.91 -8.38
C ARG A 95 5.49 -2.62 -8.05
N LEU A 96 5.98 -1.96 -7.01
CA LEU A 96 5.76 -0.53 -6.82
C LEU A 96 7.04 0.17 -7.25
N VAL A 97 6.96 1.00 -8.27
CA VAL A 97 8.11 1.71 -8.85
C VAL A 97 7.99 3.21 -8.63
N SER A 98 9.11 3.91 -8.75
CA SER A 98 9.15 5.37 -8.74
C SER A 98 9.83 5.97 -9.96
N THR A 99 9.28 7.09 -10.41
CA THR A 99 9.90 8.02 -11.37
C THR A 99 9.99 9.39 -10.70
N GLY A 100 11.16 9.68 -10.12
CA GLY A 100 11.30 10.81 -9.21
C GLY A 100 10.48 10.59 -7.95
N ASP A 101 9.52 11.48 -7.67
CA ASP A 101 8.64 11.40 -6.49
C ASP A 101 7.28 10.74 -6.80
N VAL A 102 7.01 10.44 -8.06
CA VAL A 102 5.76 9.81 -8.51
C VAL A 102 5.87 8.30 -8.36
N LEU A 103 4.89 7.70 -7.70
CA LEU A 103 4.75 6.26 -7.52
C LEU A 103 3.81 5.69 -8.58
N ALA A 104 4.10 4.48 -9.05
CA ALA A 104 3.25 3.73 -9.96
C ALA A 104 3.33 2.23 -9.67
N PHE A 105 2.22 1.52 -9.94
CA PHE A 105 2.23 0.06 -9.93
C PHE A 105 2.64 -0.49 -11.29
N GLU A 106 3.40 -1.58 -11.28
CA GLU A 106 3.60 -2.44 -12.43
C GLU A 106 3.08 -3.83 -12.05
N PHE A 107 2.04 -4.28 -12.73
CA PHE A 107 1.45 -5.60 -12.49
C PHE A 107 1.72 -6.53 -13.66
N ASP A 108 1.94 -7.80 -13.33
CA ASP A 108 1.98 -8.87 -14.31
C ASP A 108 0.58 -9.48 -14.47
N GLU A 109 0.21 -9.84 -15.70
CA GLU A 109 -1.10 -10.42 -16.00
C GLU A 109 -1.05 -11.96 -16.11
N ARG A 110 0.13 -12.57 -15.90
CA ARG A 110 0.28 -14.03 -15.93
C ARG A 110 -0.34 -14.70 -14.71
N GLY A 111 -1.28 -15.61 -14.94
CA GLY A 111 -1.94 -16.37 -13.89
C GLY A 111 -3.36 -15.86 -13.61
N ALA A 112 -4.17 -16.68 -12.95
CA ALA A 112 -5.54 -16.31 -12.62
C ALA A 112 -5.58 -15.21 -11.54
N PRO A 113 -6.57 -14.29 -11.55
CA PRO A 113 -6.71 -13.22 -10.57
C PRO A 113 -6.70 -13.73 -9.12
N GLU A 114 -7.34 -14.87 -8.84
CA GLU A 114 -7.37 -15.48 -7.52
C GLU A 114 -5.95 -15.86 -7.04
N GLN A 115 -5.06 -16.28 -7.94
CA GLN A 115 -3.67 -16.61 -7.60
C GLN A 115 -2.88 -15.36 -7.22
N GLN A 116 -3.12 -14.23 -7.89
CA GLN A 116 -2.48 -12.96 -7.55
C GLN A 116 -2.90 -12.48 -6.16
N ILE A 117 -4.21 -12.54 -5.88
CA ILE A 117 -4.79 -12.18 -4.59
C ILE A 117 -4.23 -13.08 -3.48
N LEU A 118 -4.25 -14.41 -3.68
CA LEU A 118 -3.67 -15.36 -2.72
C LEU A 118 -2.19 -15.11 -2.49
N GLY A 119 -1.43 -14.83 -3.55
CA GLY A 119 -0.01 -14.50 -3.45
C GLY A 119 0.25 -13.29 -2.55
N ALA A 120 -0.49 -12.20 -2.76
CA ALA A 120 -0.38 -11.01 -1.92
C ALA A 120 -0.78 -11.27 -0.45
N ILE A 121 -1.88 -11.99 -0.23
CA ILE A 121 -2.37 -12.32 1.11
C ILE A 121 -1.40 -13.27 1.86
N TYR A 122 -0.86 -14.28 1.18
CA TYR A 122 0.12 -15.19 1.79
C TYR A 122 1.47 -14.52 2.02
N ALA A 123 1.90 -13.60 1.16
CA ALA A 123 3.07 -12.76 1.40
C ALA A 123 2.89 -11.89 2.66
N ALA A 124 1.72 -11.26 2.83
CA ALA A 124 1.38 -10.54 4.06
C ALA A 124 1.38 -11.46 5.30
N ALA A 125 0.87 -12.68 5.16
CA ALA A 125 0.82 -13.65 6.25
C ALA A 125 2.22 -14.12 6.70
N ALA A 126 3.21 -14.09 5.81
CA ALA A 126 4.61 -14.43 6.12
C ALA A 126 5.33 -13.34 6.92
N LEU A 127 4.79 -12.11 7.00
CA LEU A 127 5.36 -11.03 7.79
C LEU A 127 5.31 -11.31 9.30
N THR A 128 6.14 -10.60 10.05
CA THR A 128 6.12 -10.60 11.52
C THR A 128 4.74 -10.19 12.04
N PRO A 129 4.32 -10.68 13.23
CA PRO A 129 2.98 -10.36 13.75
C PRO A 129 2.69 -8.85 13.90
N SER A 130 3.72 -8.04 14.20
CA SER A 130 3.60 -6.57 14.32
C SER A 130 3.24 -5.88 13.00
N LEU A 131 3.77 -6.38 11.88
CA LEU A 131 3.48 -5.85 10.54
C LEU A 131 2.26 -6.53 9.91
N ARG A 132 2.05 -7.82 10.16
CA ARG A 132 0.96 -8.60 9.57
C ARG A 132 -0.41 -7.98 9.80
N ARG A 133 -0.73 -7.59 11.05
CA ARG A 133 -2.04 -7.02 11.40
C ARG A 133 -2.37 -5.73 10.64
N PRO A 134 -1.52 -4.69 10.66
CA PRO A 134 -1.82 -3.49 9.92
C PRO A 134 -1.77 -3.69 8.40
N ILE A 135 -0.90 -4.56 7.87
CA ILE A 135 -0.90 -4.87 6.42
C ILE A 135 -2.18 -5.60 6.01
N MET A 136 -2.69 -6.53 6.80
CA MET A 136 -3.99 -7.18 6.53
C MET A 136 -5.14 -6.16 6.57
N THR A 137 -5.05 -5.13 7.42
CA THR A 137 -6.00 -4.01 7.41
C THR A 137 -5.94 -3.21 6.12
N VAL A 138 -4.74 -2.96 5.59
CA VAL A 138 -4.52 -2.28 4.30
C VAL A 138 -5.10 -3.12 3.16
N ILE A 139 -4.87 -4.44 3.17
CA ILE A 139 -5.44 -5.36 2.18
C ILE A 139 -6.96 -5.35 2.22
N ARG A 140 -7.60 -5.40 3.39
CA ARG A 140 -9.07 -5.34 3.49
C ARG A 140 -9.64 -4.04 2.92
N ARG A 141 -8.99 -2.90 3.15
CA ARG A 141 -9.38 -1.64 2.50
C ARG A 141 -9.22 -1.70 0.97
N ALA A 142 -8.23 -2.44 0.48
CA ALA A 142 -8.01 -2.64 -0.95
C ALA A 142 -9.10 -3.51 -1.61
N ILE A 143 -9.64 -4.50 -0.89
CA ILE A 143 -10.77 -5.32 -1.37
C ILE A 143 -11.98 -4.44 -1.72
N THR A 144 -12.24 -3.42 -0.90
CA THR A 144 -13.39 -2.51 -1.08
C THR A 144 -13.09 -1.31 -1.97
N TRP A 145 -11.94 -1.28 -2.65
CA TRP A 145 -11.56 -0.13 -3.47
C TRP A 145 -12.40 -0.07 -4.75
N GLY A 146 -13.19 1.01 -4.89
CA GLY A 146 -14.04 1.24 -6.07
C GLY A 146 -13.50 2.25 -7.08
N GLY A 147 -12.29 2.79 -6.85
CA GLY A 147 -11.67 3.78 -7.72
C GLY A 147 -10.72 3.17 -8.76
N PRO A 148 -10.09 3.99 -9.63
CA PRO A 148 -9.04 3.53 -10.52
C PRO A 148 -7.81 3.03 -9.74
N VAL A 149 -7.10 2.05 -10.30
CA VAL A 149 -5.82 1.57 -9.77
C VAL A 149 -4.72 2.55 -10.19
N GLY A 150 -4.24 3.35 -9.24
CA GLY A 150 -3.31 4.45 -9.55
C GLY A 150 -2.96 5.30 -8.32
N PRO A 151 -2.63 6.59 -8.52
CA PRO A 151 -2.20 7.50 -7.45
C PRO A 151 -3.18 7.60 -6.27
N ASP A 152 -4.50 7.62 -6.55
CA ASP A 152 -5.53 7.70 -5.49
C ASP A 152 -5.56 6.44 -4.63
N LEU A 153 -5.38 5.27 -5.24
CA LEU A 153 -5.24 4.02 -4.52
C LEU A 153 -3.96 4.05 -3.66
N ILE A 154 -2.84 4.50 -4.21
CA ILE A 154 -1.58 4.62 -3.46
C ILE A 154 -1.75 5.53 -2.24
N ALA A 155 -2.39 6.69 -2.41
CA ALA A 155 -2.70 7.62 -1.32
C ALA A 155 -3.56 6.95 -0.24
N SER A 156 -4.67 6.33 -0.66
CA SER A 156 -5.61 5.61 0.21
C SER A 156 -4.90 4.50 1.00
N LEU A 157 -4.13 3.64 0.32
CA LEU A 157 -3.42 2.52 0.92
C LEU A 157 -2.31 2.99 1.88
N SER A 158 -1.68 4.12 1.61
CA SER A 158 -0.67 4.72 2.49
C SER A 158 -1.25 5.35 3.75
N GLY A 159 -2.58 5.48 3.84
CA GLY A 159 -3.27 6.09 4.97
C GLY A 159 -3.32 7.62 4.94
N PHE A 160 -2.97 8.23 3.80
CA PHE A 160 -3.16 9.66 3.58
C PHE A 160 -4.64 10.00 3.47
N ARG A 161 -5.01 11.21 3.91
CA ARG A 161 -6.39 11.71 3.87
C ARG A 161 -6.51 12.91 2.93
N GLY A 162 -7.70 13.09 2.38
CA GLY A 162 -8.00 14.21 1.49
C GLY A 162 -7.26 14.12 0.17
N ALA A 163 -6.85 15.28 -0.37
CA ALA A 163 -6.21 15.40 -1.68
C ALA A 163 -4.69 15.09 -1.68
N VAL A 164 -4.13 14.55 -0.59
CA VAL A 164 -2.69 14.25 -0.55
C VAL A 164 -2.40 13.03 -1.41
N LEU A 165 -1.66 13.23 -2.51
CA LEU A 165 -1.15 12.15 -3.33
C LEU A 165 0.01 11.47 -2.59
N GLY A 166 0.00 10.13 -2.54
CA GLY A 166 1.08 9.38 -1.93
C GLY A 166 2.36 9.47 -2.76
N SER A 167 3.26 10.40 -2.41
CA SER A 167 4.57 10.53 -3.05
C SER A 167 5.58 9.53 -2.49
N ARG A 168 6.67 9.29 -3.21
CA ARG A 168 7.76 8.41 -2.73
C ARG A 168 8.24 8.85 -1.35
N ARG A 169 8.50 10.14 -1.17
CA ARG A 169 8.97 10.69 0.12
C ARG A 169 7.94 10.52 1.23
N ALA A 170 6.67 10.79 0.95
CA ALA A 170 5.62 10.69 1.94
C ALA A 170 5.40 9.23 2.39
N VAL A 171 5.41 8.27 1.46
CA VAL A 171 5.22 6.84 1.79
C VAL A 171 6.45 6.24 2.46
N GLY A 172 7.66 6.60 2.00
CA GLY A 172 8.91 6.03 2.51
C GLY A 172 9.31 6.54 3.89
N ASP A 173 9.13 7.84 4.15
CA ASP A 173 9.34 8.43 5.46
C ASP A 173 8.30 9.55 5.72
N PRO A 174 7.08 9.18 6.17
CA PRO A 174 5.99 10.11 6.44
C PRO A 174 6.33 11.15 7.50
N VAL A 175 7.17 10.81 8.49
CA VAL A 175 7.55 11.75 9.55
C VAL A 175 8.54 12.78 9.02
N GLN A 176 9.58 12.36 8.31
CA GLN A 176 10.53 13.27 7.68
C GLN A 176 9.84 14.14 6.62
N TRP A 177 8.94 13.55 5.82
CA TRP A 177 8.11 14.30 4.88
C TRP A 177 7.29 15.38 5.59
N ALA A 178 6.59 15.04 6.69
CA ALA A 178 5.78 15.98 7.44
C ALA A 178 6.61 17.12 8.08
N LEU A 179 7.79 16.81 8.61
CA LEU A 179 8.74 17.82 9.10
C LEU A 179 9.15 18.78 7.98
N SER A 180 9.48 18.24 6.79
CA SER A 180 9.85 19.04 5.62
C SER A 180 8.71 19.93 5.15
N CYS A 181 7.47 19.42 5.07
CA CYS A 181 6.29 20.21 4.69
C CYS A 181 6.06 21.39 5.63
N LEU A 182 6.34 21.22 6.92
CA LEU A 182 6.22 22.27 7.93
C LEU A 182 7.52 23.06 8.14
N GLY A 183 8.56 22.83 7.35
CA GLY A 183 9.86 23.51 7.52
C GLY A 183 10.47 23.34 8.91
N LEU A 184 10.15 22.25 9.60
CA LEU A 184 10.69 21.93 10.91
C LEU A 184 11.99 21.14 10.76
N PRO A 185 13.01 21.39 11.60
CA PRO A 185 14.27 20.69 11.50
C PRO A 185 14.12 19.22 11.89
N THR A 186 14.89 18.35 11.23
CA THR A 186 15.14 16.98 11.67
C THR A 186 16.12 17.01 12.84
N ALA A 187 15.63 17.38 14.02
CA ALA A 187 16.43 17.47 15.24
C ALA A 187 16.43 16.14 16.01
N ALA A 188 17.40 15.97 16.92
CA ALA A 188 17.48 14.80 17.80
C ALA A 188 16.25 14.64 18.71
N SER A 189 15.53 15.75 19.00
CA SER A 189 14.27 15.74 19.73
C SER A 189 13.11 16.11 18.81
N ALA A 190 12.01 15.36 18.91
CA ALA A 190 10.78 15.66 18.17
C ALA A 190 10.24 17.07 18.52
N PRO A 191 9.69 17.82 17.54
CA PRO A 191 9.14 19.14 17.78
C PRO A 191 7.94 19.07 18.75
N SER A 192 7.75 20.09 19.58
CA SER A 192 6.61 20.12 20.48
C SER A 192 5.30 20.34 19.70
N PRO A 193 4.14 19.90 20.22
CA PRO A 193 2.86 20.18 19.57
C PRO A 193 2.60 21.67 19.34
N LYS A 194 3.15 22.54 20.20
CA LYS A 194 3.05 24.00 20.06
C LYS A 194 3.85 24.51 18.85
N ASP A 195 5.04 23.96 18.63
CA ASP A 195 5.89 24.31 17.48
C ASP A 195 5.26 23.86 16.17
N VAL A 196 4.70 22.64 16.15
CA VAL A 196 3.97 22.11 14.99
C VAL A 196 2.77 23.01 14.64
N GLN A 197 1.96 23.40 15.63
CA GLN A 197 0.79 24.28 15.38
C GLN A 197 1.20 25.69 14.94
N ARG A 198 2.29 26.25 15.49
CA ARG A 198 2.80 27.56 15.08
C ARG A 198 3.23 27.50 13.61
N SER A 199 4.09 26.55 13.24
CA SER A 199 4.58 26.44 11.86
C SER A 199 3.45 26.15 10.88
N TYR A 200 2.51 25.27 11.23
CA TYR A 200 1.32 25.01 10.42
C TYR A 200 0.54 26.28 10.11
N ARG A 201 0.27 27.14 11.10
CA ARG A 201 -0.46 28.40 10.88
C ARG A 201 0.31 29.40 10.03
N GLU A 202 1.63 29.47 10.19
CA GLU A 202 2.49 30.34 9.39
C GLU A 202 2.48 29.90 7.93
N ARG A 203 2.77 28.62 7.67
CA ARG A 203 2.72 28.03 6.32
C ARG A 203 1.35 28.10 5.67
N LEU A 204 0.29 27.85 6.44
CA LEU A 204 -1.08 27.92 5.92
C LEU A 204 -1.39 29.32 5.40
N ARG A 205 -0.96 30.39 6.10
CA ARG A 205 -1.12 31.76 5.62
C ARG A 205 -0.36 32.01 4.33
N GLU A 206 0.85 31.47 4.19
CA GLU A 206 1.68 31.63 2.98
C GLU A 206 1.05 30.99 1.73
N VAL A 207 0.32 29.89 1.88
CA VAL A 207 -0.26 29.15 0.74
C VAL A 207 -1.71 29.50 0.44
N HIS A 208 -2.37 30.28 1.30
CA HIS A 208 -3.80 30.58 1.17
C HIS A 208 -4.04 31.69 0.11
N PRO A 209 -4.96 31.48 -0.86
CA PRO A 209 -5.28 32.49 -1.88
C PRO A 209 -5.76 33.82 -1.29
N ASP A 210 -6.55 33.80 -0.22
CA ASP A 210 -7.01 35.02 0.49
C ASP A 210 -5.87 35.88 1.06
N HIS A 211 -4.66 35.35 1.12
CA HIS A 211 -3.45 36.05 1.54
C HIS A 211 -2.49 36.35 0.38
N GLY A 212 -2.97 36.26 -0.87
CA GLY A 212 -2.20 36.62 -2.07
C GLY A 212 -1.33 35.51 -2.65
N ALA A 213 -1.47 34.27 -2.17
CA ALA A 213 -0.76 33.12 -2.71
C ALA A 213 -1.32 32.69 -4.09
N ALA A 214 -0.52 31.96 -4.86
CA ALA A 214 -0.96 31.39 -6.13
C ALA A 214 -2.20 30.50 -5.94
N VAL A 215 -3.25 30.74 -6.73
CA VAL A 215 -4.49 29.93 -6.67
C VAL A 215 -4.25 28.50 -7.16
N GLU A 216 -3.42 28.37 -8.20
CA GLU A 216 -3.07 27.06 -8.75
C GLU A 216 -2.29 26.22 -7.73
N GLY A 217 -2.78 24.99 -7.51
CA GLY A 217 -2.21 24.06 -6.52
C GLY A 217 -2.41 24.45 -5.05
N ALA A 218 -3.16 25.52 -4.74
CA ALA A 218 -3.38 25.95 -3.35
C ALA A 218 -4.06 24.85 -2.52
N ALA A 219 -5.10 24.21 -3.07
CA ALA A 219 -5.81 23.12 -2.42
C ALA A 219 -4.86 21.95 -2.06
N GLN A 220 -3.95 21.59 -2.98
CA GLN A 220 -2.96 20.54 -2.76
C GLN A 220 -2.02 20.89 -1.61
N ARG A 221 -1.43 22.09 -1.64
CA ARG A 221 -0.52 22.55 -0.58
C ARG A 221 -1.20 22.60 0.78
N ILE A 222 -2.45 23.05 0.84
CA ILE A 222 -3.24 23.09 2.07
C ILE A 222 -3.51 21.67 2.60
N ALA A 223 -3.84 20.73 1.72
CA ALA A 223 -4.04 19.33 2.09
C ALA A 223 -2.75 18.70 2.66
N GLU A 224 -1.60 18.94 2.01
CA GLU A 224 -0.29 18.45 2.46
C GLU A 224 0.10 19.01 3.83
N LEU A 225 -0.11 20.32 4.07
CA LEU A 225 0.14 20.92 5.39
C LEU A 225 -0.76 20.33 6.47
N SER A 226 -2.04 20.09 6.14
CA SER A 226 -3.02 19.51 7.07
C SER A 226 -2.64 18.09 7.45
N GLU A 227 -2.19 17.30 6.47
CA GLU A 227 -1.75 15.92 6.67
C GLU A 227 -0.41 15.83 7.41
N ALA A 228 0.56 16.69 7.07
CA ALA A 228 1.82 16.79 7.81
C ALA A 228 1.58 17.09 9.30
N ARG A 229 0.68 18.03 9.60
CA ARG A 229 0.23 18.30 10.97
C ARG A 229 -0.38 17.05 11.61
N ARG A 230 -1.27 16.33 10.91
CA ARG A 230 -1.91 15.10 11.43
C ARG A 230 -0.87 14.05 11.80
N ILE A 231 0.14 13.83 10.96
CA ILE A 231 1.22 12.86 11.19
C ILE A 231 2.03 13.20 12.44
N LEU A 232 2.41 14.47 12.63
CA LEU A 232 3.31 14.85 13.72
C LEU A 232 2.66 14.94 15.11
N ILE A 233 1.37 15.29 15.19
CA ILE A 233 0.70 15.52 16.49
C ILE A 233 -0.59 14.74 16.69
N GLY A 234 -0.91 13.82 15.76
CA GLY A 234 -1.86 12.72 15.97
C GLY A 234 -3.20 13.13 16.60
N ARG A 235 -3.97 13.99 15.92
CA ARG A 235 -5.43 14.04 16.08
C ARG A 235 -6.08 13.61 14.78
#